data_AF-A0A7X6VBN4-F1
#
_entry.id   AF-A0A7X6VBN4-F1
#
_cell.length_a   1.000
_cell.length_b   1.000
_cell.length_c   1.000
_cell.angle_alpha   90.00
_cell.angle_beta   90.00
_cell.angle_gamma   90.00
#
_symmetry.space_group_name_H-M   'P 1'
#
loop_
_entity.id
_entity.type
_entity.pdbx_description
1 polymer ?
#
loop_
_entity_poly.entity_id
_entity_poly.type
_entity_poly.pdbx_seq_one_letter_code
_entity_poly.pdbx_strand_id
1 'polypeptide(L)'
;MKKLRFMVLLIAFFMLFSVCSYASIFQFNNFDNSKSEHGSVGAKYTSKEQKRVKTRIQNSIDKYDYDLFGRDNFEYFPLQLGEGDYKVSIFENVSANRYRQVKAQSIKAKIKDILDVFKASIQTVNWNSDMEIINKAEELTKDLKTDKEKVVAIYNFVVNTFSYDYDKIKNIDTTYVPDIDKVYQSKEGICYDYSAVLAAMLRSQNIPTKLKKGYSDLVNGYHAWNEVYLSDENRWIVIDSTYDSVLKKSSKKFTMEKDSQKYKASREY
;
A
#
# COMPACT_ATOMS: atom_id res chain seq x y z
N MET A 1 84.62 -33.61 21.07
CA MET A 1 84.18 -32.20 20.95
C MET A 1 82.93 -32.14 20.07
N LYS A 2 81.85 -31.58 20.66
CA LYS A 2 80.59 -31.03 20.11
C LYS A 2 79.86 -31.76 18.97
N LYS A 3 78.80 -32.48 19.40
CA LYS A 3 77.56 -32.74 18.65
C LYS A 3 76.93 -31.42 18.19
N LEU A 4 76.47 -31.33 16.95
CA LEU A 4 75.59 -30.26 16.48
C LEU A 4 74.20 -30.84 16.17
N ARG A 5 73.21 -30.24 16.83
CA ARG A 5 71.78 -30.57 16.84
C ARG A 5 71.03 -29.60 15.92
N PHE A 6 69.95 -30.09 15.28
CA PHE A 6 68.76 -29.37 14.78
C PHE A 6 69.01 -28.31 13.68
N MET A 7 68.25 -28.26 12.58
CA MET A 7 66.81 -28.02 12.56
C MET A 7 66.22 -28.49 11.22
N VAL A 8 65.26 -29.42 11.26
CA VAL A 8 64.42 -29.78 10.11
C VAL A 8 63.39 -28.68 9.92
N LEU A 9 63.48 -27.93 8.82
CA LEU A 9 62.45 -26.99 8.41
C LEU A 9 61.31 -27.80 7.77
N LEU A 10 60.24 -28.01 8.54
CA LEU A 10 59.01 -28.63 8.07
C LEU A 10 58.19 -27.58 7.31
N ILE A 11 58.37 -27.50 6.00
CA ILE A 11 57.53 -26.66 5.14
C ILE A 11 56.20 -27.40 4.97
N ALA A 12 55.22 -27.07 5.81
CA ALA A 12 53.85 -27.50 5.64
C ALA A 12 53.25 -26.76 4.44
N PHE A 13 53.23 -27.42 3.29
CA PHE A 13 52.51 -26.97 2.10
C PHE A 13 51.01 -27.15 2.35
N PHE A 14 50.35 -26.11 2.88
CA PHE A 14 48.90 -26.04 2.95
C PHE A 14 48.36 -25.93 1.52
N MET A 15 48.05 -27.07 0.89
CA MET A 15 47.15 -27.07 -0.26
C MET A 15 45.80 -26.57 0.21
N LEU A 16 45.51 -25.30 -0.11
CA LEU A 16 44.16 -24.75 -0.09
C LEU A 16 43.32 -25.53 -1.10
N PHE A 17 42.74 -26.64 -0.66
CA PHE A 17 41.57 -27.20 -1.32
C PHE A 17 40.50 -26.13 -1.26
N SER A 18 40.35 -25.39 -2.36
CA SER A 18 39.18 -24.56 -2.63
C SER A 18 37.98 -25.50 -2.75
N VAL A 19 37.38 -25.82 -1.61
CA VAL A 19 36.07 -26.45 -1.59
C VAL A 19 35.11 -25.35 -2.02
N CYS A 20 34.84 -25.25 -3.31
CA CYS A 20 33.69 -24.53 -3.84
C CYS A 20 32.45 -25.19 -3.26
N SER A 21 32.05 -24.73 -2.08
CA SER A 21 30.74 -24.99 -1.55
C SER A 21 29.78 -24.25 -2.48
N TYR A 22 29.13 -24.99 -3.38
CA TYR A 22 27.93 -24.51 -4.02
C TYR A 22 26.86 -24.40 -2.92
N ALA A 23 26.92 -23.32 -2.14
CA ALA A 23 25.73 -22.84 -1.50
C ALA A 23 24.81 -22.43 -2.65
N SER A 24 23.71 -23.15 -2.84
CA SER A 24 22.60 -22.65 -3.64
C SER A 24 22.29 -21.25 -3.10
N ILE A 25 22.64 -20.22 -3.87
CA ILE A 25 22.20 -18.86 -3.58
C ILE A 25 20.68 -18.96 -3.67
N PHE A 26 20.00 -19.04 -2.53
CA PHE A 26 18.61 -18.63 -2.48
C PHE A 26 18.63 -17.17 -2.87
N GLN A 27 18.44 -16.90 -4.16
CA GLN A 27 18.22 -15.57 -4.67
C GLN A 27 16.81 -15.21 -4.21
N PHE A 28 16.69 -14.81 -2.93
CA PHE A 28 15.46 -14.21 -2.44
C PHE A 28 15.29 -12.92 -3.21
N ASN A 29 14.53 -12.96 -4.30
CA ASN A 29 14.14 -11.75 -4.98
C ASN A 29 13.21 -10.99 -4.03
N ASN A 30 13.74 -9.93 -3.41
CA ASN A 30 13.03 -9.11 -2.42
C ASN A 30 12.08 -8.11 -3.08
N PHE A 31 12.14 -7.98 -4.41
CA PHE A 31 11.36 -7.02 -5.18
C PHE A 31 10.64 -7.72 -6.32
N ASP A 32 9.45 -7.25 -6.65
CA ASP A 32 8.69 -7.73 -7.81
C ASP A 32 8.25 -6.54 -8.67
N ASN A 33 8.76 -6.50 -9.90
CA ASN A 33 8.47 -5.42 -10.85
C ASN A 33 7.44 -5.83 -11.90
N SER A 34 6.87 -7.05 -11.82
CA SER A 34 5.95 -7.57 -12.83
C SER A 34 4.72 -6.69 -13.06
N LYS A 35 4.34 -5.88 -12.07
CA LYS A 35 3.19 -4.96 -12.11
C LYS A 35 3.56 -3.49 -12.33
N SER A 36 4.83 -3.17 -12.64
CA SER A 36 5.28 -1.77 -12.74
C SER A 36 4.65 -1.03 -13.91
N GLU A 37 4.32 -1.72 -15.01
CA GLU A 37 3.59 -1.13 -16.14
C GLU A 37 2.14 -0.74 -15.79
N HIS A 38 1.59 -1.36 -14.75
CA HIS A 38 0.27 -1.09 -14.18
C HIS A 38 0.37 -0.26 -12.88
N GLY A 39 1.50 0.43 -12.68
CA GLY A 39 1.61 1.45 -11.64
C GLY A 39 1.86 0.92 -10.22
N SER A 40 2.33 -0.32 -10.04
CA SER A 40 2.71 -0.82 -8.71
C SER A 40 3.98 -1.66 -8.70
N VAL A 41 4.64 -1.72 -7.55
CA VAL A 41 5.86 -2.53 -7.32
C VAL A 41 5.73 -3.34 -6.03
N GLY A 42 6.17 -4.58 -6.07
CA GLY A 42 6.18 -5.50 -4.94
C GLY A 42 7.46 -5.42 -4.12
N ALA A 43 7.35 -5.53 -2.80
CA ALA A 43 8.47 -5.78 -1.91
C ALA A 43 8.12 -6.89 -0.90
N LYS A 44 9.11 -7.69 -0.51
CA LYS A 44 8.99 -8.68 0.58
C LYS A 44 10.31 -8.85 1.30
N TYR A 45 10.26 -9.05 2.62
CA TYR A 45 11.46 -9.24 3.41
C TYR A 45 11.20 -9.88 4.76
N THR A 46 11.82 -11.04 4.98
CA THR A 46 11.82 -11.73 6.28
C THR A 46 13.05 -11.33 7.09
N SER A 47 12.85 -10.55 8.17
CA SER A 47 13.90 -10.24 9.13
C SER A 47 14.26 -11.49 9.94
N LYS A 48 15.56 -11.82 10.03
CA LYS A 48 16.06 -12.96 10.82
C LYS A 48 15.71 -12.84 12.31
N GLU A 49 15.64 -11.61 12.82
CA GLU A 49 15.38 -11.31 14.23
C GLU A 49 13.93 -10.81 14.46
N GLN A 50 13.03 -11.00 13.48
CA GLN A 50 11.63 -10.56 13.54
C GLN A 50 11.49 -9.05 13.85
N LYS A 51 12.46 -8.24 13.40
CA LYS A 51 12.44 -6.79 13.55
C LYS A 51 11.35 -6.18 12.68
N ARG A 52 10.86 -4.99 13.08
CA ARG A 52 10.00 -4.17 12.21
C ARG A 52 10.74 -3.82 10.92
N VAL A 53 10.02 -3.89 9.81
CA VAL A 53 10.56 -3.62 8.47
C VAL A 53 9.74 -2.52 7.84
N LYS A 54 10.41 -1.65 7.08
CA LYS A 54 9.76 -0.64 6.25
C LYS A 54 10.24 -0.76 4.82
N THR A 55 9.41 -0.36 3.87
CA THR A 55 9.81 -0.09 2.49
C THR A 55 9.65 1.38 2.16
N ARG A 56 10.52 1.91 1.30
CA ARG A 56 10.42 3.25 0.73
C ARG A 56 10.29 3.15 -0.78
N ILE A 57 9.28 3.81 -1.31
CA ILE A 57 9.14 4.09 -2.74
C ILE A 57 9.50 5.56 -2.94
N GLN A 58 10.53 5.86 -3.74
CA GLN A 58 10.96 7.24 -3.98
C GLN A 58 11.40 7.45 -5.43
N ASN A 59 11.16 8.65 -5.96
CA ASN A 59 11.80 9.14 -7.17
C ASN A 59 12.63 10.40 -6.83
N SER A 60 12.95 11.25 -7.82
CA SER A 60 13.68 12.50 -7.61
C SER A 60 12.86 13.60 -6.91
N ILE A 61 11.52 13.48 -6.90
CA ILE A 61 10.59 14.51 -6.43
C ILE A 61 10.21 14.28 -4.97
N ASP A 62 9.78 13.06 -4.62
CA ASP A 62 9.30 12.75 -3.27
C ASP A 62 9.54 11.27 -2.90
N LYS A 63 9.14 10.90 -1.67
CA LYS A 63 9.23 9.56 -1.12
C LYS A 63 8.02 9.20 -0.25
N TYR A 64 7.66 7.93 -0.29
CA TYR A 64 6.63 7.33 0.54
C TYR A 64 7.23 6.17 1.32
N ASP A 65 7.04 6.20 2.65
CA ASP A 65 7.46 5.14 3.56
C ASP A 65 6.23 4.32 3.98
N TYR A 66 6.39 3.00 3.94
CA TYR A 66 5.37 2.04 4.34
C TYR A 66 5.96 1.06 5.34
N ASP A 67 5.15 0.62 6.31
CA ASP A 67 5.48 -0.60 7.04
C ASP A 67 5.42 -1.79 6.07
N LEU A 68 6.33 -2.75 6.22
CA LEU A 68 6.40 -3.96 5.40
C LEU A 68 6.17 -5.16 6.31
N PHE A 69 4.97 -5.72 6.26
CA PHE A 69 4.51 -6.83 7.08
C PHE A 69 4.79 -8.19 6.43
N GLY A 70 4.91 -8.22 5.10
CA GLY A 70 5.11 -9.38 4.25
C GLY A 70 6.50 -10.00 4.41
N ARG A 71 6.53 -11.17 5.05
CA ARG A 71 7.72 -12.02 5.19
C ARG A 71 7.96 -12.78 3.88
N ASP A 72 7.04 -13.71 3.56
CA ASP A 72 7.20 -14.63 2.42
C ASP A 72 6.41 -14.22 1.16
N ASN A 73 5.34 -13.44 1.35
CA ASN A 73 4.49 -12.88 0.30
C ASN A 73 4.88 -11.44 -0.03
N PHE A 74 4.68 -11.05 -1.28
CA PHE A 74 4.84 -9.67 -1.72
C PHE A 74 3.68 -8.80 -1.26
N GLU A 75 4.01 -7.63 -0.73
CA GLU A 75 3.10 -6.51 -0.64
C GLU A 75 3.38 -5.56 -1.79
N TYR A 76 2.33 -4.99 -2.38
CA TYR A 76 2.46 -4.07 -3.51
C TYR A 76 2.23 -2.62 -3.08
N PHE A 77 3.02 -1.73 -3.66
CA PHE A 77 3.02 -0.31 -3.36
C PHE A 77 2.85 0.49 -4.64
N PRO A 78 2.12 1.62 -4.60
CA PRO A 78 1.86 2.42 -5.78
C PRO A 78 3.14 3.11 -6.28
N LEU A 79 3.19 3.35 -7.59
CA LEU A 79 4.16 4.21 -8.26
C LEU A 79 3.47 5.56 -8.58
N GLN A 80 2.94 6.21 -7.54
CA GLN A 80 2.09 7.40 -7.68
C GLN A 80 2.83 8.70 -8.01
N LEU A 81 4.16 8.66 -8.05
CA LEU A 81 4.99 9.84 -8.36
C LEU A 81 5.22 10.00 -9.89
N GLY A 82 4.46 9.27 -10.71
CA GLY A 82 4.51 9.32 -12.16
C GLY A 82 5.50 8.33 -12.77
N GLU A 83 5.77 8.50 -14.06
CA GLU A 83 6.77 7.72 -14.79
C GLU A 83 8.20 8.11 -14.42
N GLY A 84 9.14 7.22 -14.73
CA GLY A 84 10.58 7.51 -14.64
C GLY A 84 11.30 6.63 -13.63
N ASP A 85 12.42 7.15 -13.12
CA ASP A 85 13.32 6.37 -12.29
C ASP A 85 12.88 6.39 -10.82
N TYR A 86 12.72 5.20 -10.25
CA TYR A 86 12.43 4.98 -8.85
C TYR A 86 13.57 4.24 -8.16
N LYS A 87 13.74 4.51 -6.87
CA LYS A 87 14.49 3.69 -5.95
C LYS A 87 13.52 3.08 -4.95
N VAL A 88 13.49 1.75 -4.89
CA VAL A 88 12.73 0.97 -3.90
C VAL A 88 13.72 0.45 -2.86
N SER A 89 13.51 0.75 -1.58
CA SER A 89 14.47 0.42 -0.51
C SER A 89 13.76 -0.26 0.65
N ILE A 90 14.38 -1.32 1.21
CA ILE A 90 13.88 -2.01 2.40
C ILE A 90 14.79 -1.68 3.57
N PHE A 91 14.19 -1.40 4.72
CA PHE A 91 14.87 -1.03 5.95
C PHE A 91 14.45 -1.92 7.12
N GLU A 92 15.41 -2.37 7.91
CA GLU A 92 15.15 -3.03 9.19
C GLU A 92 15.30 -2.05 10.35
N ASN A 93 14.45 -2.19 11.36
CA ASN A 93 14.54 -1.41 12.58
C ASN A 93 15.80 -1.76 13.38
N VAL A 94 16.47 -0.74 13.91
CA VAL A 94 17.63 -0.89 14.80
C VAL A 94 17.23 -0.61 16.24
N SER A 95 16.58 0.52 16.49
CA SER A 95 16.10 0.93 17.81
C SER A 95 15.11 2.07 17.65
N ALA A 96 14.00 2.08 18.41
CA ALA A 96 12.99 3.14 18.35
C ALA A 96 12.64 3.51 16.88
N ASN A 97 12.90 4.74 16.44
CA ASN A 97 12.60 5.20 15.07
C ASN A 97 13.81 5.15 14.12
N ARG A 98 14.91 4.48 14.51
CA ARG A 98 16.11 4.32 13.67
C ARG A 98 16.03 3.04 12.87
N TYR A 99 16.28 3.16 11.57
CA TYR A 99 16.23 2.08 10.60
C TYR A 99 17.51 2.05 9.76
N ARG A 100 17.94 0.85 9.35
CA ARG A 100 19.09 0.64 8.47
C ARG A 100 18.61 0.04 7.16
N GLN A 101 19.06 0.58 6.03
CA GLN A 101 18.76 0.01 4.71
C GLN A 101 19.45 -1.35 4.59
N VAL A 102 18.68 -2.38 4.22
CA VAL A 102 19.17 -3.76 4.06
C VAL A 102 19.09 -4.26 2.62
N LYS A 103 18.19 -3.70 1.82
CA LYS A 103 18.05 -3.97 0.39
C LYS A 103 17.66 -2.70 -0.35
N ALA A 104 18.02 -2.60 -1.61
CA ALA A 104 17.50 -1.57 -2.51
C ALA A 104 17.57 -2.05 -3.95
N GLN A 105 16.70 -1.49 -4.79
CA GLN A 105 16.71 -1.65 -6.23
C GLN A 105 16.33 -0.32 -6.89
N SER A 106 16.92 -0.05 -8.06
CA SER A 106 16.42 0.98 -8.96
C SER A 106 15.56 0.33 -10.04
N ILE A 107 14.41 0.94 -10.33
CA ILE A 107 13.51 0.53 -11.41
C ILE A 107 13.16 1.73 -12.27
N LYS A 108 12.90 1.50 -13.55
CA LYS A 108 12.32 2.52 -14.43
C LYS A 108 10.84 2.20 -14.64
N ALA A 109 9.95 2.98 -14.04
CA ALA A 109 8.52 2.86 -14.18
C ALA A 109 8.09 3.40 -15.56
N LYS A 110 7.60 2.50 -16.42
CA LYS A 110 7.00 2.81 -17.72
C LYS A 110 5.50 2.53 -17.62
N ILE A 111 4.76 3.46 -17.02
CA ILE A 111 3.37 3.24 -16.64
C ILE A 111 2.52 3.48 -17.90
N LYS A 112 1.82 2.46 -18.38
CA LYS A 112 1.06 2.54 -19.65
C LYS A 112 -0.04 3.61 -19.61
N ASP A 113 -0.76 3.64 -18.49
CA ASP A 113 -1.77 4.63 -18.18
C ASP A 113 -1.61 5.01 -16.70
N ILE A 114 -1.44 6.30 -16.41
CA ILE A 114 -1.29 6.77 -15.03
C ILE A 114 -2.52 6.45 -14.16
N LEU A 115 -3.69 6.28 -14.77
CA LEU A 115 -4.90 5.84 -14.07
C LEU A 115 -4.80 4.40 -13.55
N ASP A 116 -3.94 3.55 -14.12
CA ASP A 116 -3.70 2.18 -13.64
C ASP A 116 -3.14 2.17 -12.21
N VAL A 117 -2.34 3.17 -11.84
CA VAL A 117 -1.84 3.32 -10.46
C VAL A 117 -3.00 3.35 -9.47
N PHE A 118 -4.08 4.05 -9.82
CA PHE A 118 -5.26 4.22 -8.96
C PHE A 118 -6.33 3.15 -9.19
N LYS A 119 -6.01 2.09 -9.94
CA LYS A 119 -6.80 0.85 -10.05
C LYS A 119 -6.08 -0.32 -9.38
N ALA A 120 -4.76 -0.26 -9.23
CA ALA A 120 -3.97 -1.32 -8.64
C ALA A 120 -4.41 -1.70 -7.22
N SER A 121 -4.37 -3.00 -6.93
CA SER A 121 -4.42 -3.53 -5.56
C SER A 121 -3.05 -3.35 -4.90
N ILE A 122 -3.02 -2.55 -3.84
CA ILE A 122 -1.82 -2.13 -3.11
C ILE A 122 -2.06 -2.28 -1.61
N GLN A 123 -1.03 -2.20 -0.77
CA GLN A 123 -1.14 -2.40 0.67
C GLN A 123 -2.27 -1.60 1.32
N THR A 124 -2.42 -0.32 0.99
CA THR A 124 -3.40 0.58 1.62
C THR A 124 -4.83 0.42 1.08
N VAL A 125 -4.99 -0.31 -0.03
CA VAL A 125 -6.25 -0.62 -0.72
C VAL A 125 -6.10 -2.06 -1.26
N ASN A 126 -5.91 -3.02 -0.36
CA ASN A 126 -5.56 -4.39 -0.72
C ASN A 126 -6.83 -5.20 -1.01
N TRP A 127 -7.10 -5.44 -2.29
CA TRP A 127 -8.28 -6.16 -2.77
C TRP A 127 -7.91 -7.29 -3.73
N ASN A 128 -8.77 -8.30 -3.81
CA ASN A 128 -8.73 -9.35 -4.83
C ASN A 128 -10.16 -9.80 -5.18
N SER A 129 -10.33 -10.54 -6.28
CA SER A 129 -11.64 -10.98 -6.79
C SER A 129 -12.40 -11.90 -5.84
N ASP A 130 -11.72 -12.60 -4.94
CA ASP A 130 -12.34 -13.62 -4.10
C ASP A 130 -12.94 -13.02 -2.83
N MET A 131 -12.65 -11.76 -2.53
CA MET A 131 -13.20 -11.04 -1.38
C MET A 131 -14.71 -10.81 -1.53
N GLU A 132 -15.48 -11.09 -0.47
CA GLU A 132 -16.94 -10.97 -0.47
C GLU A 132 -17.43 -9.56 -0.83
N ILE A 133 -16.74 -8.52 -0.37
CA ILE A 133 -17.11 -7.14 -0.67
C ILE A 133 -16.85 -6.76 -2.13
N ILE A 134 -15.90 -7.42 -2.79
CA ILE A 134 -15.58 -7.21 -4.21
C ILE A 134 -16.64 -7.90 -5.08
N ASN A 135 -17.04 -9.11 -4.71
CA ASN A 135 -18.22 -9.76 -5.29
C ASN A 135 -19.49 -8.91 -5.10
N LYS A 136 -19.63 -8.25 -3.93
CA LYS A 136 -20.74 -7.32 -3.71
C LYS A 136 -20.67 -6.09 -4.61
N ALA A 137 -19.47 -5.55 -4.86
CA ALA A 137 -19.29 -4.46 -5.82
C ALA A 137 -19.77 -4.88 -7.22
N GLU A 138 -19.36 -6.05 -7.69
CA GLU A 138 -19.79 -6.62 -8.98
C GLU A 138 -21.31 -6.77 -9.07
N GLU A 139 -21.95 -7.31 -8.02
CA GLU A 139 -23.41 -7.46 -7.94
C GLU A 139 -24.11 -6.10 -8.07
N LEU A 140 -23.66 -5.09 -7.33
CA LEU A 140 -24.24 -3.75 -7.32
C LEU A 140 -24.10 -3.05 -8.69
N THR A 141 -23.09 -3.39 -9.47
CA THR A 141 -22.75 -2.72 -10.73
C THR A 141 -23.12 -3.50 -11.99
N LYS A 142 -23.62 -4.73 -11.85
CA LYS A 142 -23.82 -5.69 -12.95
C LYS A 142 -24.50 -5.11 -14.20
N ASP A 143 -25.56 -4.33 -14.02
CA ASP A 143 -26.37 -3.79 -15.12
C ASP A 143 -26.11 -2.30 -15.40
N LEU A 144 -25.26 -1.66 -14.61
CA LEU A 144 -24.94 -0.23 -14.71
C LEU A 144 -23.94 0.03 -15.84
N LYS A 145 -24.14 1.11 -16.59
CA LYS A 145 -23.39 1.37 -17.82
C LYS A 145 -22.29 2.39 -17.62
N THR A 146 -22.59 3.44 -16.87
CA THR A 146 -21.67 4.56 -16.64
C THR A 146 -20.89 4.36 -15.34
N ASP A 147 -19.69 4.89 -15.29
CA ASP A 147 -18.89 5.03 -14.07
C ASP A 147 -19.68 5.79 -13.01
N LYS A 148 -20.43 6.83 -13.41
CA LYS A 148 -21.23 7.62 -12.48
C LYS A 148 -22.29 6.78 -11.76
N GLU A 149 -23.02 5.95 -12.50
CA GLU A 149 -24.02 5.04 -11.93
C GLU A 149 -23.37 4.04 -10.97
N LYS A 150 -22.25 3.43 -11.37
CA LYS A 150 -21.49 2.47 -10.55
C LYS A 150 -20.98 3.10 -9.26
N VAL A 151 -20.40 4.30 -9.37
CA VAL A 151 -19.92 5.08 -8.21
C VAL A 151 -21.06 5.36 -7.25
N VAL A 152 -22.23 5.80 -7.74
CA VAL A 152 -23.40 6.09 -6.89
C VAL A 152 -23.89 4.82 -6.18
N ALA A 153 -23.98 3.69 -6.87
CA ALA A 153 -24.44 2.43 -6.30
C ALA A 153 -23.50 1.94 -5.17
N ILE A 154 -22.19 1.92 -5.42
CA ILE A 154 -21.18 1.51 -4.46
C ILE A 154 -21.09 2.51 -3.29
N TYR A 155 -21.08 3.81 -3.57
CA TYR A 155 -21.08 4.85 -2.53
C TYR A 155 -22.27 4.72 -1.58
N ASN A 156 -23.48 4.55 -2.14
CA ASN A 156 -24.68 4.37 -1.33
C ASN A 156 -24.58 3.13 -0.46
N PHE A 157 -24.08 2.02 -1.00
CA PHE A 157 -23.84 0.81 -0.23
C PHE A 157 -22.90 1.09 0.96
N VAL A 158 -21.75 1.73 0.73
CA VAL A 158 -20.77 2.04 1.78
C VAL A 158 -21.38 2.96 2.86
N VAL A 159 -22.01 4.07 2.47
CA VAL A 159 -22.61 5.03 3.41
C VAL A 159 -23.73 4.38 4.25
N ASN A 160 -24.46 3.42 3.68
CA ASN A 160 -25.59 2.77 4.34
C ASN A 160 -25.19 1.59 5.22
N THR A 161 -24.07 0.94 4.92
CA THR A 161 -23.69 -0.34 5.54
C THR A 161 -22.76 -0.11 6.74
N PHE A 162 -21.80 0.79 6.61
CA PHE A 162 -20.76 0.94 7.61
C PHE A 162 -21.10 1.98 8.69
N SER A 163 -20.51 1.78 9.86
CA SER A 163 -20.60 2.67 11.01
C SER A 163 -19.23 3.19 11.44
N TYR A 164 -19.16 4.47 11.85
CA TYR A 164 -17.92 5.04 12.36
C TYR A 164 -17.54 4.46 13.72
N ASP A 165 -16.31 3.96 13.84
CA ASP A 165 -15.76 3.40 15.07
C ASP A 165 -14.98 4.46 15.86
N TYR A 166 -15.67 5.05 16.84
CA TYR A 166 -15.11 6.11 17.69
C TYR A 166 -14.12 5.60 18.75
N ASP A 167 -14.07 4.30 19.02
CA ASP A 167 -13.17 3.75 20.03
C ASP A 167 -11.86 3.26 19.41
N LYS A 168 -11.92 2.74 18.19
CA LYS A 168 -10.73 2.40 17.39
C LYS A 168 -9.86 3.61 17.10
N ILE A 169 -10.43 4.76 16.74
CA ILE A 169 -9.63 5.95 16.43
C ILE A 169 -8.80 6.46 17.61
N LYS A 170 -9.22 6.17 18.86
CA LYS A 170 -8.50 6.57 20.08
C LYS A 170 -7.28 5.67 20.36
N ASN A 171 -7.27 4.45 19.82
CA ASN A 171 -6.32 3.40 20.18
C ASN A 171 -5.59 2.80 18.95
N ILE A 172 -5.57 3.51 17.84
CA ILE A 172 -5.00 3.03 16.58
C ILE A 172 -3.47 2.89 16.67
N ASP A 173 -2.95 1.74 16.23
CA ASP A 173 -1.51 1.52 16.13
C ASP A 173 -0.89 2.45 15.06
N THR A 174 0.31 2.95 15.30
CA THR A 174 1.04 3.81 14.35
C THR A 174 1.34 3.13 13.00
N THR A 175 1.30 1.80 12.96
CA THR A 175 1.51 0.95 11.78
C THR A 175 0.20 0.48 11.16
N TYR A 176 -0.95 1.01 11.61
CA TYR A 176 -2.25 0.57 11.13
C TYR A 176 -2.43 0.74 9.62
N VAL A 177 -2.86 -0.35 8.97
CA VAL A 177 -3.32 -0.39 7.59
C VAL A 177 -4.69 -1.08 7.55
N PRO A 178 -5.67 -0.57 6.79
CA PRO A 178 -6.99 -1.16 6.65
C PRO A 178 -6.92 -2.60 6.15
N ASP A 179 -7.67 -3.46 6.83
CA ASP A 179 -7.97 -4.81 6.40
C ASP A 179 -9.42 -4.83 5.91
N ILE A 180 -9.59 -4.82 4.58
CA ILE A 180 -10.90 -4.62 3.94
C ILE A 180 -11.88 -5.73 4.32
N ASP A 181 -11.43 -6.98 4.42
CA ASP A 181 -12.31 -8.10 4.84
C ASP A 181 -12.72 -7.95 6.30
N LYS A 182 -11.80 -7.58 7.21
CA LYS A 182 -12.17 -7.37 8.62
C LYS A 182 -13.13 -6.21 8.79
N VAL A 183 -12.92 -5.10 8.07
CA VAL A 183 -13.85 -3.96 8.07
C VAL A 183 -15.20 -4.39 7.50
N TYR A 184 -15.22 -5.18 6.43
CA TYR A 184 -16.45 -5.73 5.87
C TYR A 184 -17.13 -6.73 6.80
N GLN A 185 -16.42 -7.46 7.65
CA GLN A 185 -17.03 -8.37 8.62
C GLN A 185 -17.63 -7.60 9.80
N SER A 186 -16.91 -6.63 10.35
CA SER A 186 -17.39 -5.82 11.49
C SER A 186 -18.47 -4.82 11.08
N LYS A 187 -18.49 -4.39 9.81
CA LYS A 187 -19.26 -3.23 9.33
C LYS A 187 -18.93 -1.93 10.07
N GLU A 188 -17.74 -1.86 10.66
CA GLU A 188 -17.29 -0.72 11.47
C GLU A 188 -15.85 -0.33 11.11
N GLY A 189 -15.57 0.98 11.09
CA GLY A 189 -14.25 1.48 10.77
C GLY A 189 -14.10 2.99 10.95
N ILE A 190 -12.87 3.46 10.81
CA ILE A 190 -12.53 4.89 10.84
C ILE A 190 -12.42 5.46 9.41
N CYS A 191 -12.12 6.75 9.26
CA CYS A 191 -12.05 7.38 7.94
C CYS A 191 -11.11 6.66 6.96
N TYR A 192 -9.98 6.14 7.45
CA TYR A 192 -9.04 5.38 6.63
C TYR A 192 -9.65 4.06 6.11
N ASP A 193 -10.47 3.40 6.93
CA ASP A 193 -11.15 2.15 6.55
C ASP A 193 -12.23 2.39 5.51
N TYR A 194 -13.05 3.42 5.72
CA TYR A 194 -14.08 3.85 4.76
C TYR A 194 -13.46 4.18 3.40
N SER A 195 -12.36 4.92 3.39
CA SER A 195 -11.70 5.30 2.13
C SER A 195 -11.02 4.11 1.43
N ALA A 196 -10.48 3.16 2.19
CA ALA A 196 -9.91 1.94 1.64
C ALA A 196 -10.98 1.01 1.07
N VAL A 197 -12.10 0.81 1.79
CA VAL A 197 -13.24 0.03 1.32
C VAL A 197 -13.85 0.61 0.05
N LEU A 198 -14.14 1.93 0.05
CA LEU A 198 -14.71 2.58 -1.14
C LEU A 198 -13.76 2.46 -2.34
N ALA A 199 -12.46 2.73 -2.12
CA ALA A 199 -11.46 2.57 -3.17
C ALA A 199 -11.37 1.13 -3.67
N ALA A 200 -11.35 0.12 -2.79
CA ALA A 200 -11.27 -1.28 -3.18
C ALA A 200 -12.45 -1.72 -4.06
N MET A 201 -13.66 -1.38 -3.64
CA MET A 201 -14.86 -1.68 -4.43
C MET A 201 -14.82 -1.00 -5.80
N LEU A 202 -14.49 0.30 -5.87
CA LEU A 202 -14.43 1.03 -7.15
C LEU A 202 -13.30 0.55 -8.05
N ARG A 203 -12.09 0.33 -7.51
CA ARG A 203 -10.93 -0.16 -8.24
C ARG A 203 -11.20 -1.54 -8.86
N SER A 204 -11.93 -2.41 -8.15
CA SER A 204 -12.33 -3.71 -8.69
C SER A 204 -13.26 -3.62 -9.90
N GLN A 205 -14.01 -2.52 -10.02
CA GLN A 205 -14.86 -2.22 -11.17
C GLN A 205 -14.14 -1.39 -12.23
N ASN A 206 -12.80 -1.36 -12.18
CA ASN A 206 -11.92 -0.61 -13.09
C ASN A 206 -12.12 0.91 -13.05
N ILE A 207 -12.64 1.45 -11.94
CA ILE A 207 -12.84 2.90 -11.73
C ILE A 207 -11.64 3.45 -10.95
N PRO A 208 -10.78 4.30 -11.56
CA PRO A 208 -9.61 4.85 -10.88
C PRO A 208 -10.01 5.65 -9.65
N THR A 209 -9.52 5.24 -8.48
CA THR A 209 -9.88 5.85 -7.21
C THR A 209 -8.65 6.04 -6.34
N LYS A 210 -8.33 7.29 -6.05
CA LYS A 210 -7.27 7.66 -5.11
C LYS A 210 -7.77 7.51 -3.67
N LEU A 211 -6.90 7.06 -2.78
CA LEU A 211 -7.06 7.22 -1.34
C LEU A 211 -6.18 8.39 -0.91
N LYS A 212 -6.82 9.45 -0.41
CA LYS A 212 -6.16 10.67 0.04
C LYS A 212 -6.12 10.71 1.55
N LYS A 213 -5.05 11.29 2.09
CA LYS A 213 -4.98 11.65 3.52
C LYS A 213 -4.45 13.06 3.68
N GLY A 214 -5.01 13.81 4.62
CA GLY A 214 -4.69 15.22 4.82
C GLY A 214 -5.67 15.89 5.77
N TYR A 215 -6.06 17.13 5.45
CA TYR A 215 -6.95 17.94 6.27
C TYR A 215 -8.16 18.41 5.47
N SER A 216 -9.30 18.56 6.13
CA SER A 216 -10.51 19.12 5.54
C SER A 216 -11.13 20.16 6.44
N ASP A 217 -11.78 21.16 5.85
CA ASP A 217 -12.55 22.16 6.59
C ASP A 217 -13.86 21.58 7.16
N LEU A 218 -14.24 20.35 6.76
CA LEU A 218 -15.46 19.67 7.17
C LEU A 218 -15.28 18.74 8.39
N VAL A 219 -14.04 18.35 8.69
CA VAL A 219 -13.73 17.35 9.71
C VAL A 219 -12.51 17.81 10.52
N ASN A 220 -12.57 17.66 11.84
CA ASN A 220 -11.45 17.99 12.71
C ASN A 220 -10.40 16.87 12.71
N GLY A 221 -9.13 17.24 12.53
CA GLY A 221 -7.99 16.33 12.62
C GLY A 221 -7.53 15.78 11.26
N TYR A 222 -6.56 14.86 11.31
CA TYR A 222 -6.05 14.20 10.12
C TYR A 222 -7.11 13.22 9.59
N HIS A 223 -7.45 13.36 8.32
CA HIS A 223 -8.60 12.71 7.71
C HIS A 223 -8.24 11.97 6.43
N ALA A 224 -9.08 11.01 6.04
CA ALA A 224 -8.96 10.26 4.80
C ALA A 224 -10.24 10.34 3.98
N TRP A 225 -10.09 10.47 2.66
CA TRP A 225 -11.19 10.56 1.69
C TRP A 225 -10.75 9.98 0.34
N ASN A 226 -11.64 10.03 -0.65
CA ASN A 226 -11.35 9.56 -2.00
C ASN A 226 -11.45 10.68 -3.03
N GLU A 227 -10.58 10.62 -4.04
CA GLU A 227 -10.83 11.25 -5.34
C GLU A 227 -11.14 10.12 -6.33
N VAL A 228 -12.24 10.21 -7.06
CA VAL A 228 -12.71 9.19 -8.00
C VAL A 228 -12.75 9.78 -9.40
N TYR A 229 -12.15 9.10 -10.37
CA TYR A 229 -12.17 9.53 -11.77
C TYR A 229 -13.40 8.93 -12.45
N LEU A 230 -14.20 9.78 -13.09
CA LEU A 230 -15.34 9.37 -13.91
C LEU A 230 -14.91 9.45 -15.37
N SER A 231 -14.71 8.31 -16.04
CA SER A 231 -14.24 8.34 -17.44
C SER A 231 -15.26 8.95 -18.38
N ASP A 232 -16.55 8.73 -18.13
CA ASP A 232 -17.65 9.27 -18.93
C ASP A 232 -17.72 10.80 -18.91
N GLU A 233 -17.17 11.41 -17.85
CA GLU A 233 -17.16 12.86 -17.64
C GLU A 233 -15.75 13.47 -17.75
N ASN A 234 -14.72 12.63 -17.94
CA ASN A 234 -13.31 13.00 -17.97
C ASN A 234 -12.88 13.93 -16.81
N ARG A 235 -13.32 13.64 -15.58
CA ARG A 235 -12.99 14.46 -14.40
C ARG A 235 -12.86 13.66 -13.12
N TRP A 236 -12.12 14.21 -12.16
CA TRP A 236 -12.06 13.72 -10.79
C TRP A 236 -13.14 14.38 -9.93
N ILE A 237 -13.77 13.59 -9.07
CA ILE A 237 -14.70 14.06 -8.03
C ILE A 237 -14.18 13.70 -6.65
N VAL A 238 -14.44 14.55 -5.67
CA VAL A 238 -14.10 14.29 -4.27
C VAL A 238 -15.30 13.64 -3.59
N ILE A 239 -15.07 12.51 -2.91
CA ILE A 239 -16.08 11.77 -2.13
C ILE A 239 -15.52 11.51 -0.73
N ASP A 240 -16.36 11.76 0.28
CA ASP A 240 -16.05 11.51 1.69
C ASP A 240 -17.18 10.69 2.34
N SER A 241 -17.12 9.38 2.11
CA SER A 241 -18.12 8.42 2.58
C SER A 241 -18.20 8.35 4.11
N THR A 242 -17.11 8.66 4.81
CA THR A 242 -17.07 8.73 6.27
C THR A 242 -17.92 9.88 6.78
N TYR A 243 -17.65 11.08 6.28
CA TYR A 243 -18.39 12.29 6.66
C TYR A 243 -19.88 12.14 6.34
N ASP A 244 -20.20 11.58 5.18
CA ASP A 244 -21.58 11.36 4.75
C ASP A 244 -22.32 10.32 5.58
N SER A 245 -21.66 9.22 5.95
CA SER A 245 -22.24 8.23 6.87
C SER A 245 -22.58 8.86 8.24
N VAL A 246 -21.70 9.69 8.79
CA VAL A 246 -21.93 10.39 10.06
C VAL A 246 -23.06 11.43 9.96
N LEU A 247 -23.10 12.21 8.88
CA LEU A 247 -24.19 13.17 8.64
C LEU A 247 -25.54 12.46 8.45
N LYS A 248 -25.55 11.35 7.72
CA LYS A 248 -26.75 10.54 7.50
C LYS A 248 -27.32 10.02 8.81
N LYS A 249 -26.50 9.43 9.67
CA LYS A 249 -26.92 8.96 11.01
C LYS A 249 -27.49 10.10 11.87
N SER A 250 -27.01 11.32 11.66
CA SER A 250 -27.48 12.52 12.35
C SER A 250 -28.68 13.20 11.65
N SER A 251 -29.29 12.57 10.64
CA SER A 251 -30.39 13.13 9.82
C SER A 251 -30.07 14.50 9.19
N LYS A 252 -28.79 14.78 8.93
CA LYS A 252 -28.34 16.00 8.25
C LYS A 252 -28.28 15.78 6.74
N LYS A 253 -28.52 16.84 5.98
CA LYS A 253 -28.40 16.81 4.51
C LYS A 253 -26.92 16.79 4.10
N PHE A 254 -26.62 16.06 3.02
CA PHE A 254 -25.31 15.97 2.41
C PHE A 254 -25.44 15.64 0.92
N THR A 255 -24.36 15.84 0.17
CA THR A 255 -24.22 15.47 -1.25
C THR A 255 -22.97 14.59 -1.40
N MET A 256 -23.00 13.59 -2.27
CA MET A 256 -21.85 12.70 -2.50
C MET A 256 -20.62 13.46 -2.98
N GLU A 257 -20.77 14.29 -4.01
CA GLU A 257 -19.68 15.13 -4.51
C GLU A 257 -19.40 16.28 -3.54
N LYS A 258 -18.13 16.41 -3.15
CA LYS A 258 -17.62 17.47 -2.29
C LYS A 258 -16.97 18.58 -3.08
N ASP A 259 -17.00 19.76 -2.48
CA ASP A 259 -16.16 20.88 -2.90
C ASP A 259 -14.69 20.56 -2.61
N SER A 260 -13.90 20.38 -3.67
CA SER A 260 -12.49 20.01 -3.58
C SER A 260 -11.63 21.06 -2.89
N GLN A 261 -12.05 22.33 -2.87
CA GLN A 261 -11.32 23.41 -2.21
C GLN A 261 -11.26 23.22 -0.68
N LYS A 262 -12.18 22.44 -0.12
CA LYS A 262 -12.25 22.11 1.31
C LYS A 262 -11.36 20.96 1.73
N TYR A 263 -10.60 20.37 0.80
CA TYR A 263 -9.78 19.19 1.04
C TYR A 263 -8.32 19.46 0.64
N LYS A 264 -7.41 19.31 1.59
CA LYS A 264 -5.98 19.60 1.42
C LYS A 264 -5.18 18.32 1.65
N ALA A 265 -4.84 17.64 0.56
CA ALA A 265 -4.11 16.39 0.58
C ALA A 265 -2.66 16.57 1.05
N SER A 266 -2.20 15.67 1.92
CA SER A 266 -0.78 15.52 2.29
C SER A 266 -0.17 14.24 1.72
N ARG A 267 -0.99 13.22 1.45
CA ARG A 267 -0.60 11.93 0.88
C ARG A 267 -1.66 11.44 -0.11
N GLU A 268 -1.21 10.70 -1.13
CA GLU A 268 -2.04 10.07 -2.17
C GLU A 268 -1.57 8.62 -2.39
N TYR A 269 -2.53 7.71 -2.53
CA TYR A 269 -2.34 6.27 -2.77
C TYR A 269 -3.38 5.74 -3.76
#